data_AF-A3DJM4-F1
#
_entry.id   AF-A3DJM4-F1
#
_cell.length_a   1.000
_cell.length_b   1.000
_cell.length_c   1.000
_cell.angle_alpha   90.00
_cell.angle_beta   90.00
_cell.angle_gamma   90.00
#
_symmetry.space_group_name_H-M   'P 1'
#
loop_
_entity.id
_entity.type
_entity.pdbx_description
1 polymer ?
#
loop_
_entity_poly.entity_id
_entity_poly.type
_entity_poly.pdbx_seq_one_letter_code
_entity_poly.pdbx_strand_id
1 'polypeptide(L)' 'MYKEDWRMLSMTQIKNIIKMYFEEGKNISQIAKETGHDRKTVRNYLYKEDWNKELPKLKKQPSFSKLEPFKADIDSWLN' A
#
# COMPACT_ATOMS: atom_id res chain seq x y z
N MET A 1 -7.59 -13.23 -1.84
CA MET A 1 -7.92 -12.71 -3.18
C MET A 1 -8.77 -11.48 -2.93
N TYR A 2 -8.29 -10.23 -2.94
CA TYR A 2 -7.15 -9.61 -3.62
C TYR A 2 -6.11 -9.09 -2.61
N LYS A 3 -4.82 -9.33 -2.89
CA LYS A 3 -3.72 -8.71 -2.15
C LYS A 3 -3.45 -7.34 -2.76
N GLU A 4 -3.07 -6.42 -1.90
CA GLU A 4 -2.72 -5.03 -2.14
C GLU A 4 -1.53 -4.88 -3.11
N ASP A 5 -1.79 -4.93 -4.43
CA ASP A 5 -0.77 -4.77 -5.50
C ASP A 5 -0.21 -3.34 -5.64
N TRP A 6 -0.62 -2.40 -4.78
CA TRP A 6 -0.23 -0.97 -4.87
C TRP A 6 1.17 -0.67 -4.33
N ARG A 7 1.87 -1.67 -3.78
CA ARG A 7 3.25 -1.59 -3.27
C ARG A 7 4.33 -2.01 -4.27
N MET A 8 4.02 -2.10 -5.57
CA MET A 8 5.00 -2.59 -6.56
C MET A 8 6.03 -1.55 -7.02
N LEU A 9 5.85 -0.26 -6.71
CA LEU A 9 6.80 0.79 -7.09
C LEU A 9 7.43 1.44 -5.85
N SER A 10 8.75 1.58 -5.90
CA SER A 10 9.51 2.26 -4.87
C SER A 10 9.18 3.75 -4.83
N MET A 11 9.34 4.37 -3.65
CA MET A 11 9.14 5.82 -3.51
C MET A 11 10.02 6.63 -4.47
N THR A 12 11.19 6.12 -4.85
CA THR A 12 12.07 6.74 -5.85
C THR A 12 11.44 6.73 -7.24
N GLN A 13 10.84 5.61 -7.66
CA GLN A 13 10.14 5.51 -8.94
C GLN A 13 8.92 6.43 -9.00
N ILE A 14 8.16 6.49 -7.91
CA ILE A 14 7.02 7.41 -7.78
C ILE A 14 7.47 8.87 -7.87
N LYS A 15 8.51 9.26 -7.12
CA LYS A 15 9.06 10.62 -7.18
C LYS A 15 9.55 10.96 -8.58
N ASN A 16 10.17 10.01 -9.28
CA ASN A 16 10.59 10.19 -10.66
C ASN A 16 9.40 10.45 -11.60
N ILE A 17 8.31 9.67 -11.47
CA ILE A 17 7.06 9.87 -12.23
C ILE A 17 6.48 11.28 -12.00
N ILE A 18 6.41 11.70 -10.73
CA ILE A 18 5.90 13.03 -10.36
C ILE A 18 6.80 14.13 -10.95
N LYS A 19 8.12 13.97 -10.82
CA LYS A 19 9.12 14.89 -11.38
C LYS A 19 8.96 15.04 -12.90
N MET A 20 8.86 13.94 -13.63
CA MET A 20 8.68 13.96 -15.08
C MET A 20 7.41 14.70 -15.52
N TYR A 21 6.34 14.65 -14.72
CA TYR A 21 5.10 15.34 -15.04
C TYR A 21 5.15 16.84 -14.70
N PHE A 22 5.56 17.19 -13.47
CA PHE A 22 5.49 18.57 -12.97
C PHE A 22 6.72 19.41 -13.34
N GLU A 23 7.92 18.84 -13.32
CA GLU A 23 9.15 19.57 -13.60
C GLU A 23 9.54 19.48 -15.08
N GLU A 24 9.42 18.30 -15.69
CA GLU A 24 9.80 18.09 -17.10
C GLU A 24 8.65 18.34 -18.08
N GLY A 25 7.42 18.52 -17.59
CA GLY A 25 6.24 18.80 -18.42
C GLY A 25 5.80 17.66 -19.34
N LYS A 26 6.24 16.42 -19.09
CA LYS A 26 5.89 15.26 -19.91
C LYS A 26 4.44 14.85 -19.68
N ASN A 27 3.80 14.36 -20.73
CA ASN A 27 2.45 13.81 -20.63
C ASN A 27 2.45 12.35 -20.13
N ILE A 28 1.30 11.89 -19.64
CA ILE A 28 1.11 10.53 -19.08
C ILE A 28 1.55 9.43 -20.06
N SER A 29 1.34 9.61 -21.37
CA SER A 29 1.71 8.61 -22.38
C SER A 29 3.23 8.53 -22.60
N GLN A 30 3.95 9.66 -22.51
CA GLN A 30 5.41 9.69 -22.57
C GLN A 30 6.01 9.02 -21.33
N ILE A 31 5.53 9.40 -20.14
CA ILE A 31 5.99 8.83 -18.88
C ILE A 31 5.77 7.31 -18.86
N ALA A 32 4.59 6.83 -19.28
CA ALA A 32 4.29 5.41 -19.36
C ALA A 32 5.28 4.63 -20.26
N LYS A 33 5.67 5.21 -21.41
CA LYS A 33 6.64 4.61 -22.32
C LYS A 33 8.06 4.61 -21.73
N GLU A 34 8.46 5.69 -21.10
CA GLU A 34 9.81 5.82 -20.52
C GLU A 34 10.00 4.94 -19.27
N THR A 35 8.99 4.84 -18.40
CA THR A 35 9.07 4.02 -17.19
C THR A 35 8.67 2.56 -17.41
N GLY A 36 8.10 2.23 -18.57
CA GLY A 36 7.56 0.89 -18.85
C GLY A 36 6.34 0.54 -17.97
N HIS A 37 5.57 1.53 -17.55
CA HIS A 37 4.38 1.34 -16.70
C HIS A 37 3.11 1.64 -17.46
N ASP A 38 2.00 1.03 -17.05
CA ASP A 38 0.69 1.36 -17.62
C ASP A 38 0.31 2.82 -17.28
N ARG A 39 -0.36 3.49 -18.22
CA ARG A 39 -0.90 4.83 -18.07
C ARG A 39 -1.83 4.93 -16.86
N LYS A 40 -2.57 3.86 -16.54
CA LYS A 40 -3.42 3.80 -15.35
C LYS A 40 -2.59 3.93 -14.07
N THR A 41 -1.44 3.27 -14.01
CA THR A 41 -0.50 3.33 -12.88
C THR A 41 0.09 4.73 -12.72
N VAL A 42 0.57 5.33 -13.81
CA VAL A 42 1.07 6.70 -13.82
C VAL A 42 0.00 7.68 -13.32
N ARG A 43 -1.23 7.58 -13.85
CA ARG A 43 -2.36 8.40 -13.42
C ARG A 43 -2.63 8.22 -11.92
N ASN A 44 -2.68 6.99 -11.43
CA ASN A 44 -2.97 6.70 -10.04
C ASN A 44 -2.00 7.41 -9.09
N TYR A 45 -0.72 7.50 -9.45
CA TYR A 45 0.28 8.15 -8.59
C TYR A 45 0.30 9.66 -8.73
N LEU A 46 -0.01 10.22 -9.89
CA LEU A 46 -0.11 11.68 -10.06
C LEU A 46 -1.26 12.29 -9.25
N TYR A 47 -2.41 11.59 -9.17
CA TYR A 47 -3.59 12.07 -8.46
C TYR A 47 -3.73 11.50 -7.04
N LYS A 48 -2.69 10.83 -6.52
CA LYS A 48 -2.72 10.33 -5.14
C LYS A 48 -2.43 11.48 -4.19
N GLU A 49 -3.50 12.05 -3.64
CA GLU A 49 -3.46 13.22 -2.75
C GLU A 49 -2.84 12.93 -1.37
N ASP A 50 -2.84 11.66 -0.93
CA ASP A 50 -2.35 11.30 0.40
C ASP A 50 -1.60 9.96 0.39
N TRP A 51 -0.30 10.04 0.64
CA TRP A 51 0.62 8.92 0.76
C TRP A 51 0.83 8.47 2.20
N ASN A 52 0.37 9.28 3.16
CA ASN A 52 0.49 9.06 4.60
C ASN A 52 -0.78 8.48 5.22
N LYS A 53 -1.80 8.13 4.42
CA LYS A 53 -2.93 7.34 4.95
C LYS A 53 -2.37 6.06 5.55
N GLU A 54 -2.33 6.02 6.88
CA GLU A 54 -2.09 4.80 7.62
C GLU A 54 -3.00 3.74 6.99
N LEU A 55 -2.41 2.62 6.60
CA LEU A 55 -3.17 1.42 6.26
C LEU A 55 -4.28 1.30 7.31
N PRO A 56 -5.55 1.00 6.94
CA PRO A 56 -6.54 0.64 7.93
C PRO A 56 -5.87 -0.43 8.77
N LYS A 57 -5.62 -0.12 10.05
CA LYS A 57 -4.93 -1.02 10.97
C LYS A 57 -5.68 -2.33 10.81
N LEU A 58 -5.06 -3.32 10.17
CA LEU A 58 -5.59 -4.69 10.14
C LEU A 58 -6.01 -4.90 11.58
N LYS A 59 -7.30 -5.07 11.85
CA LYS A 59 -7.80 -5.28 13.21
C LYS A 59 -7.00 -6.47 13.71
N LYS A 60 -5.93 -6.20 14.46
CA LYS A 60 -5.02 -7.21 14.99
C LYS A 60 -5.72 -7.79 16.19
N GLN A 61 -6.87 -8.41 15.98
CA GLN A 61 -7.37 -9.48 16.82
C GLN A 61 -8.20 -10.35 15.89
N PRO A 62 -7.72 -11.54 15.51
CA PRO A 62 -8.65 -12.65 15.52
C PRO A 62 -9.20 -12.65 16.94
N SER A 63 -10.45 -12.22 17.12
CA SER A 63 -11.22 -12.64 18.28
C SER A 63 -11.26 -14.16 18.15
N PHE A 64 -10.30 -14.84 18.77
CA PHE A 64 -10.28 -16.29 18.81
C PHE A 64 -11.36 -16.69 19.81
N SER A 65 -12.64 -16.55 19.42
CA SER A 65 -13.78 -16.84 20.29
C SER A 65 -13.76 -18.28 20.80
N LYS A 66 -13.08 -19.18 20.07
CA LYS A 66 -12.82 -20.56 20.48
C LYS A 66 -11.75 -20.71 21.57
N LEU A 67 -10.84 -19.75 21.71
CA LEU A 67 -9.78 -19.74 22.72
C LEU A 67 -10.18 -18.98 23.99
N GLU A 68 -11.25 -18.16 23.96
CA GLU A 68 -11.77 -17.47 25.16
C GLU A 68 -12.02 -18.41 26.35
N PRO A 69 -12.63 -19.61 26.19
CA PRO A 69 -12.87 -20.51 27.32
C PRO A 69 -11.59 -21.09 27.94
N PHE A 70 -10.50 -21.17 27.18
CA PHE A 70 -9.26 -21.82 27.59
C PHE A 70 -8.21 -20.84 28.12
N LYS A 71 -8.47 -19.53 28.07
CA LYS A 71 -7.51 -18.51 28.53
C LYS A 71 -7.15 -18.68 30.01
N ALA A 72 -8.15 -18.94 30.85
CA ALA A 72 -7.94 -19.13 32.28
C ALA A 72 -7.01 -20.33 32.58
N ASP A 73 -7.17 -21.42 31.82
CA ASP A 73 -6.32 -22.61 31.96
C ASP A 73 -4.88 -22.34 31.50
N ILE A 74 -4.72 -21.61 30.39
CA ILE A 74 -3.41 -21.22 29.85
C ILE A 74 -2.67 -20.29 30.81
N ASP A 75 -3.35 -19.29 31.38
CA ASP A 75 -2.76 -18.36 32.35
C ASP A 75 -2.32 -19.08 33.64
N SER A 76 -3.06 -20.12 34.05
CA SER A 76 -2.70 -20.97 35.19
C SER A 76 -1.39 -21.75 34.97
N TRP A 77 -1.08 -22.14 33.73
CA TRP A 77 0.17 -22.85 33.37
C TRP A 77 1.37 -21.92 33.24
N LEU A 78 1.14 -20.62 33.05
CA LEU A 78 2.19 -19.62 32.87
C LEU A 78 2.60 -18.92 34.18
N ASN A 79 2.01 -19.31 35.30
CA ASN A 79 2.43 -18.92 36.65
C ASN A 79 3.68 -19.66 37.12
#